data_AF-A0A836Q821-F1
#
_entry.id   AF-A0A836Q821-F1
#
_cell.length_a   1.000
_cell.length_b   1.000
_cell.length_c   1.000
_cell.angle_alpha   90.00
_cell.angle_beta   90.00
_cell.angle_gamma   90.00
#
_symmetry.space_group_name_H-M   'P 1'
#
loop_
_entity.id
_entity.type
_entity.pdbx_description
1 polymer ?
#
loop_
_entity_poly.entity_id
_entity_poly.type
_entity_poly.pdbx_seq_one_letter_code
_entity_poly.pdbx_strand_id
1 'polypeptide(L)'
;MRIRSKNQKAILSILFASGIVNSQLPAASENSASTDSAIQQLATNPQMKPEVRAYYLLRLASCYLTDTPKRVVEGQFTNVRSNDWTFSTSEKWVKLLTAFEETSRTQSIEAKNDDYRTLADVAIQKAMNELGKSSDAVPKLHMYLIASNLCQKIGNKEGELKCKKILEATIEASERNASTDEDQLIAVSSILTSMANNIIPVRIPDLDPKKNPWAQEPRVKQFTEKEFAESEKLKRRSVALADRLSPDSHERRKAHRDFALWYSALRKPQLAEKEKQILFKLVGSNDDDVLYARPAGCGHVTWWQKPKQVGIMGCGMG
;
A
#
# COMPACT_ATOMS: atom_id res chain seq x y z
N MET A 1 2.63 -44.04 -4.16
CA MET A 1 2.07 -42.79 -4.72
C MET A 1 1.97 -41.78 -3.58
N ARG A 2 2.72 -40.66 -3.40
CA ARG A 2 3.27 -39.63 -4.32
C ARG A 2 2.18 -39.17 -5.31
N ILE A 3 1.79 -37.90 -5.47
CA ILE A 3 2.46 -36.58 -5.43
C ILE A 3 1.32 -35.50 -5.24
N ARG A 4 1.37 -34.38 -4.49
CA ARG A 4 2.08 -33.09 -4.75
C ARG A 4 1.86 -32.09 -3.59
N SER A 5 2.92 -31.81 -2.83
CA SER A 5 3.05 -30.67 -1.90
C SER A 5 4.41 -29.98 -2.07
N LYS A 6 4.79 -29.63 -3.30
CA LYS A 6 6.14 -29.11 -3.61
C LYS A 6 6.24 -27.61 -3.91
N ASN A 7 5.13 -26.88 -4.07
CA ASN A 7 5.23 -25.47 -4.49
C ASN A 7 5.16 -24.44 -3.35
N GLN A 8 4.70 -24.80 -2.15
CA GLN A 8 4.68 -23.86 -1.01
C GLN A 8 5.99 -23.83 -0.21
N LYS A 9 6.85 -24.84 -0.35
CA LYS A 9 8.18 -24.84 0.27
C LYS A 9 9.24 -24.13 -0.57
N ALA A 10 9.02 -24.01 -1.89
CA ALA A 10 9.96 -23.36 -2.81
C ALA A 10 10.04 -21.83 -2.62
N ILE A 11 8.92 -21.18 -2.28
CA ILE A 11 8.88 -19.72 -2.08
C ILE A 11 9.52 -19.32 -0.73
N LEU A 12 9.40 -20.17 0.30
CA LEU A 12 10.10 -19.97 1.57
C LEU A 12 11.59 -20.36 1.52
N SER A 13 12.00 -21.28 0.64
CA SER A 13 13.41 -21.67 0.51
C SER A 13 14.26 -20.72 -0.33
N ILE A 14 13.66 -19.92 -1.22
CA ILE A 14 14.40 -18.89 -1.98
C ILE A 14 14.85 -17.72 -1.07
N LEU A 15 14.21 -17.52 0.09
CA LEU A 15 14.62 -16.53 1.09
C LEU A 15 15.66 -17.04 2.10
N PHE A 16 15.99 -18.34 2.11
CA PHE A 16 16.94 -18.93 3.08
C PHE A 16 18.16 -19.63 2.46
N ALA A 17 18.21 -19.89 1.15
CA ALA A 17 19.29 -20.70 0.55
C ALA A 17 20.48 -19.92 -0.05
N SER A 18 20.46 -18.58 -0.09
CA SER A 18 21.58 -17.79 -0.65
C SER A 18 22.65 -17.39 0.38
N GLY A 19 22.52 -17.82 1.64
CA GLY A 19 23.33 -17.34 2.76
C GLY A 19 24.46 -18.25 3.25
N ILE A 20 24.67 -19.42 2.63
CA ILE A 20 25.68 -20.37 3.09
C ILE A 20 26.60 -20.71 1.92
N VAL A 21 27.67 -19.91 1.73
CA VAL A 21 29.05 -20.33 1.36
C VAL A 21 29.90 -19.06 1.32
N ASN A 22 30.59 -18.75 2.43
CA ASN A 22 32.04 -18.54 2.48
C ASN A 22 32.42 -17.99 3.87
N SER A 23 32.76 -18.92 4.76
CA SER A 23 33.44 -18.65 6.02
C SER A 23 34.95 -18.71 5.79
N GLN A 24 35.60 -17.56 5.59
CA GLN A 24 37.00 -17.37 5.98
C GLN A 24 37.16 -15.95 6.54
N LEU A 25 37.42 -15.89 7.85
CA LEU A 25 37.87 -14.69 8.56
C LEU A 25 39.25 -14.26 8.04
N PRO A 26 39.58 -12.96 8.15
CA PRO A 26 40.51 -12.60 9.20
C PRO A 26 39.96 -11.50 10.12
N ALA A 27 40.37 -11.59 11.38
CA ALA A 27 40.21 -10.57 12.39
C ALA A 27 41.06 -9.32 12.08
N ALA A 28 40.53 -8.12 12.35
CA ALA A 28 41.19 -7.04 13.08
C ALA A 28 40.50 -5.67 12.89
N SER A 29 40.58 -4.90 13.98
CA SER A 29 40.49 -3.44 14.11
C SER A 29 39.11 -2.80 14.31
N GLU A 30 38.98 -2.28 15.53
CA GLU A 30 38.10 -1.22 15.99
C GLU A 30 38.38 0.11 15.26
N ASN A 31 37.36 0.97 15.29
CA ASN A 31 37.39 2.42 15.05
C ASN A 31 37.62 2.90 13.61
N SER A 32 36.52 2.99 12.86
CA SER A 32 36.32 4.11 11.94
C SER A 32 34.88 4.59 12.01
N ALA A 33 34.69 5.90 12.11
CA ALA A 33 33.39 6.56 12.00
C ALA A 33 32.80 6.19 10.62
N SER A 34 31.85 5.26 10.62
CA SER A 34 31.58 4.47 9.42
C SER A 34 30.68 5.23 8.42
N THR A 35 31.25 5.48 7.25
CA THR A 35 30.57 5.62 5.96
C THR A 35 29.82 4.35 5.53
N ASP A 36 29.60 3.39 6.44
CA ASP A 36 29.24 1.99 6.19
C ASP A 36 27.82 1.64 6.67
N SER A 37 27.04 2.61 7.17
CA SER A 37 25.64 2.33 7.51
C SER A 37 24.79 2.17 6.23
N ALA A 38 23.96 1.12 6.18
CA ALA A 38 23.03 0.90 5.07
C ALA A 38 22.12 2.12 4.80
N ILE A 39 21.78 2.86 5.87
CA ILE A 39 21.07 4.14 5.80
C ILE A 39 21.82 5.15 4.91
N GLN A 40 23.11 5.34 5.12
CA GLN A 40 23.90 6.30 4.34
C GLN A 40 24.07 5.82 2.91
N GLN A 41 24.35 4.54 2.69
CA GLN A 41 24.48 3.95 1.36
C GLN A 41 23.21 4.14 0.51
N LEU A 42 22.03 3.89 1.09
CA LEU A 42 20.75 4.12 0.41
C LEU A 42 20.52 5.61 0.12
N ALA A 43 20.81 6.48 1.08
CA ALA A 43 20.57 7.92 0.93
C ALA A 43 21.45 8.56 -0.16
N THR A 44 22.70 8.13 -0.30
CA THR A 44 23.65 8.71 -1.26
C THR A 44 23.73 7.99 -2.60
N ASN A 45 22.99 6.89 -2.80
CA ASN A 45 23.05 6.14 -4.05
C ASN A 45 22.56 7.00 -5.25
N PRO A 46 23.44 7.38 -6.19
CA PRO A 46 23.08 8.27 -7.30
C PRO A 46 22.27 7.54 -8.40
N GLN A 47 22.27 6.21 -8.42
CA GLN A 47 21.55 5.42 -9.42
C GLN A 47 20.06 5.24 -9.08
N MET A 48 19.63 5.66 -7.90
CA MET A 48 18.24 5.56 -7.46
C MET A 48 17.53 6.91 -7.54
N LYS A 49 16.30 6.89 -8.07
CA LYS A 49 15.41 8.04 -7.98
C LYS A 49 15.03 8.35 -6.53
N PRO A 50 14.69 9.60 -6.18
CA PRO A 50 14.36 9.98 -4.81
C PRO A 50 13.27 9.14 -4.15
N GLU A 51 12.17 8.84 -4.86
CA GLU A 51 11.08 7.99 -4.34
C GLU A 51 11.52 6.56 -4.05
N VAL A 52 12.44 6.00 -4.85
CA VAL A 52 12.98 4.66 -4.61
C VAL A 52 13.87 4.66 -3.36
N ARG A 53 14.71 5.69 -3.19
CA ARG A 53 15.51 5.85 -1.96
C ARG A 53 14.63 5.97 -0.73
N ALA A 54 13.60 6.82 -0.80
CA ALA A 54 12.65 6.99 0.30
C ALA A 54 11.92 5.68 0.65
N TYR A 55 11.47 4.92 -0.34
CA TYR A 55 10.86 3.61 -0.13
C TYR A 55 11.76 2.67 0.68
N TYR A 56 13.01 2.52 0.25
CA TYR A 56 13.96 1.62 0.90
C TYR A 56 14.35 2.08 2.29
N LEU A 57 14.51 3.39 2.50
CA LEU A 57 14.78 3.95 3.82
C LEU A 57 13.60 3.71 4.78
N LEU A 58 12.35 3.85 4.32
CA LEU A 58 11.16 3.54 5.15
C LEU A 58 11.03 2.04 5.43
N ARG A 59 11.33 1.18 4.45
CA ARG A 59 11.39 -0.27 4.64
C ARG A 59 12.44 -0.65 5.67
N LEU A 60 13.64 -0.09 5.56
CA LEU A 60 14.73 -0.29 6.50
C LEU A 60 14.34 0.17 7.91
N ALA A 61 13.72 1.35 8.04
CA ALA A 61 13.18 1.84 9.30
C ALA A 61 12.17 0.87 9.92
N SER A 62 11.21 0.36 9.13
CA SER A 62 10.25 -0.64 9.59
C SER A 62 10.93 -1.93 10.08
N CYS A 63 12.00 -2.37 9.40
CA CYS A 63 12.76 -3.56 9.81
C CYS A 63 13.51 -3.34 11.13
N TYR A 64 14.06 -2.16 11.40
CA TYR A 64 14.67 -1.86 12.71
C TYR A 64 13.66 -1.93 13.87
N LEU A 65 12.38 -1.71 13.62
CA LEU A 65 11.33 -1.81 14.65
C LEU A 65 10.92 -3.26 14.98
N THR A 66 11.50 -4.24 14.28
CA THR A 66 11.33 -5.67 14.58
C THR A 66 12.44 -6.17 15.51
N ASP A 67 12.28 -7.34 16.12
CA ASP A 67 13.34 -7.98 16.94
C ASP A 67 14.46 -8.62 16.07
N THR A 68 14.57 -8.22 14.80
CA THR A 68 15.57 -8.77 13.87
C THR A 68 16.94 -8.14 14.12
N PRO A 69 18.03 -8.93 14.19
CA PRO A 69 19.38 -8.39 14.38
C PRO A 69 19.79 -7.41 13.29
N LYS A 70 20.43 -6.29 13.68
CA LYS A 70 20.91 -5.22 12.78
C LYS A 70 21.63 -5.74 11.54
N ARG A 71 22.55 -6.70 11.71
CA ARG A 71 23.34 -7.28 10.61
C ARG A 71 22.46 -7.96 9.55
N VAL A 72 21.39 -8.63 9.98
CA VAL A 72 20.42 -9.27 9.07
C VAL A 72 19.58 -8.22 8.37
N VAL A 73 19.11 -7.21 9.11
CA VAL A 73 18.35 -6.09 8.55
C VAL A 73 19.19 -5.37 7.49
N GLU A 74 20.36 -4.84 7.85
CA GLU A 74 21.21 -4.08 6.95
C GLU A 74 21.74 -4.91 5.77
N GLY A 75 22.01 -6.21 5.99
CA GLY A 75 22.43 -7.13 4.94
C GLY A 75 21.42 -7.29 3.78
N GLN A 76 20.14 -7.02 4.02
CA GLN A 76 19.12 -7.04 2.96
C GLN A 76 19.18 -5.80 2.05
N PHE A 77 19.82 -4.72 2.51
CA PHE A 77 19.85 -3.43 1.82
C PHE A 77 21.23 -3.06 1.27
N THR A 78 22.29 -3.80 1.63
CA THR A 78 23.68 -3.50 1.24
C THR A 78 24.02 -3.77 -0.23
N ASN A 79 23.08 -4.24 -1.06
CA ASN A 79 23.34 -4.51 -2.49
C ASN A 79 22.15 -4.21 -3.41
N VAL A 80 21.29 -3.26 -3.03
CA VAL A 80 20.15 -2.89 -3.87
C VAL A 80 20.65 -2.21 -5.15
N ARG A 81 20.53 -2.89 -6.30
CA ARG A 81 20.91 -2.36 -7.61
C ARG A 81 19.75 -1.61 -8.26
N SER A 82 20.06 -0.53 -9.00
CA SER A 82 19.08 0.27 -9.75
C SER A 82 18.29 -0.52 -10.80
N ASN A 83 18.87 -1.61 -11.30
CA ASN A 83 18.35 -2.33 -12.47
C ASN A 83 17.20 -3.29 -12.15
N ASP A 84 16.86 -3.50 -10.87
CA ASP A 84 15.71 -4.31 -10.46
C ASP A 84 14.37 -3.55 -10.55
N TRP A 85 14.37 -2.28 -10.98
CA TRP A 85 13.23 -1.37 -10.82
C TRP A 85 12.63 -0.92 -12.14
N THR A 86 11.91 -1.83 -12.81
CA THR A 86 10.91 -1.48 -13.83
C THR A 86 9.49 -1.57 -13.25
N PHE A 87 9.21 -0.78 -12.21
CA PHE A 87 7.82 -0.50 -11.82
C PHE A 87 7.26 0.50 -12.83
N SER A 88 6.87 -0.02 -14.00
CA SER A 88 6.47 0.76 -15.16
C SER A 88 5.10 1.43 -15.04
N THR A 89 4.35 1.22 -13.95
CA THR A 89 2.99 1.77 -13.77
C THR A 89 2.69 2.21 -12.35
N SER A 90 1.92 3.30 -12.20
CA SER A 90 1.39 3.83 -10.94
C SER A 90 0.59 2.79 -10.14
N GLU A 91 -0.16 1.92 -10.83
CA GLU A 91 -0.96 0.87 -10.20
C GLU A 91 -0.13 -0.12 -9.36
N LYS A 92 1.07 -0.50 -9.86
CA LYS A 92 1.96 -1.41 -9.11
C LYS A 92 2.50 -0.74 -7.85
N TRP A 93 2.82 0.56 -7.92
CA TRP A 93 3.22 1.34 -6.76
C TRP A 93 2.11 1.43 -5.72
N VAL A 94 0.87 1.74 -6.12
CA VAL A 94 -0.25 1.82 -5.18
C VAL A 94 -0.46 0.49 -4.46
N LYS A 95 -0.46 -0.64 -5.17
CA LYS A 95 -0.62 -1.96 -4.55
C LYS A 95 0.51 -2.27 -3.54
N LEU A 96 1.76 -2.02 -3.95
CA LEU A 96 2.94 -2.24 -3.10
C LEU A 96 2.88 -1.36 -1.84
N LEU A 97 2.60 -0.07 -2.01
CA LEU A 97 2.61 0.90 -0.93
C LEU A 97 1.39 0.75 0.00
N THR A 98 0.23 0.37 -0.52
CA THR A 98 -0.95 0.06 0.31
C THR A 98 -0.68 -1.15 1.21
N ALA A 99 -0.05 -2.21 0.66
CA ALA A 99 0.34 -3.37 1.46
C ALA A 99 1.41 -3.00 2.51
N PHE A 100 2.36 -2.15 2.14
CA PHE A 100 3.37 -1.67 3.09
C PHE A 100 2.76 -0.76 4.17
N GLU A 101 1.82 0.10 3.82
CA GLU A 101 1.08 0.93 4.78
C GLU A 101 0.31 0.07 5.78
N GLU A 102 -0.40 -0.96 5.30
CA GLU A 102 -1.11 -1.89 6.17
C GLU A 102 -0.14 -2.58 7.16
N THR A 103 1.01 -3.03 6.66
CA THR A 103 2.07 -3.64 7.49
C THR A 103 2.64 -2.64 8.48
N SER A 104 2.99 -1.44 8.03
CA SER A 104 3.59 -0.38 8.85
C SER A 104 2.63 0.17 9.88
N ARG A 105 1.32 -0.07 9.74
CA ARG A 105 0.30 0.17 10.77
C ARG A 105 0.20 -0.99 11.76
N THR A 106 -0.05 -2.22 11.29
CA THR A 106 -0.44 -3.33 12.18
C THR A 106 0.72 -3.98 12.91
N GLN A 107 1.95 -3.82 12.45
CA GLN A 107 3.13 -4.44 13.05
C GLN A 107 3.37 -3.91 14.48
N SER A 108 3.39 -4.78 15.48
CA SER A 108 3.80 -4.39 16.83
C SER A 108 5.27 -3.98 16.84
N ILE A 109 5.63 -3.02 17.70
CA ILE A 109 7.04 -2.71 17.96
C ILE A 109 7.58 -3.82 18.82
N GLU A 110 8.49 -4.62 18.26
CA GLU A 110 9.14 -5.72 18.96
C GLU A 110 10.58 -5.36 19.35
N ALA A 111 11.11 -4.27 18.79
CA ALA A 111 12.43 -3.75 19.13
C ALA A 111 12.49 -3.35 20.61
N LYS A 112 13.23 -4.16 21.39
CA LYS A 112 13.55 -3.91 22.80
C LYS A 112 14.71 -2.94 23.00
N ASN A 113 15.45 -2.64 21.92
CA ASN A 113 16.63 -1.79 21.96
C ASN A 113 16.31 -0.35 21.49
N ASP A 114 16.59 0.63 22.33
CA ASP A 114 16.44 2.06 22.03
C ASP A 114 17.34 2.53 20.88
N ASP A 115 18.48 1.85 20.64
CA ASP A 115 19.35 2.13 19.50
C ASP A 115 18.64 1.88 18.16
N TYR A 116 17.77 0.87 18.09
CA TYR A 116 17.02 0.56 16.87
C TYR A 116 15.91 1.58 16.60
N ARG A 117 15.31 2.15 17.65
CA ARG A 117 14.37 3.26 17.50
C ARG A 117 15.08 4.50 16.95
N THR A 118 16.30 4.77 17.43
CA THR A 118 17.13 5.87 16.95
C THR A 118 17.53 5.68 15.48
N LEU A 119 17.96 4.47 15.10
CA LEU A 119 18.27 4.14 13.70
C LEU A 119 17.04 4.24 12.78
N ALA A 120 15.87 3.79 13.26
CA ALA A 120 14.61 3.94 12.53
C ALA A 120 14.28 5.42 12.32
N ASP A 121 14.42 6.26 13.35
CA ASP A 121 14.18 7.71 13.23
C ASP A 121 15.10 8.36 12.19
N VAL A 122 16.41 8.07 12.24
CA VAL A 122 17.37 8.59 11.26
C VAL A 122 17.01 8.17 9.83
N ALA A 123 16.59 6.91 9.64
CA ALA A 123 16.16 6.41 8.34
C ALA A 123 14.87 7.13 7.85
N ILE A 124 13.90 7.37 8.74
CA ILE A 124 12.67 8.11 8.42
C ILE A 124 12.99 9.55 8.02
N GLN A 125 13.84 10.25 8.78
CA GLN A 125 14.22 11.64 8.45
C GLN A 125 14.89 11.74 7.09
N LYS A 126 15.80 10.81 6.76
CA LYS A 126 16.42 10.76 5.42
C LYS A 126 15.39 10.45 4.34
N ALA A 127 14.46 9.53 4.59
CA ALA A 127 13.39 9.24 3.63
C ALA A 127 12.55 10.49 3.35
N MET A 128 12.14 11.23 4.39
CA MET A 128 11.37 12.47 4.25
C MET A 128 12.12 13.54 3.44
N ASN A 129 13.44 13.65 3.62
CA ASN A 129 14.27 14.57 2.83
C ASN A 129 14.31 14.17 1.34
N GLU A 130 14.33 12.87 1.03
CA GLU A 130 14.26 12.37 -0.34
C GLU A 130 12.86 12.56 -0.96
N LEU A 131 11.79 12.36 -0.19
CA LEU A 131 10.42 12.65 -0.63
C LEU A 131 10.22 14.13 -0.99
N GLY A 132 10.91 15.04 -0.29
CA GLY A 132 10.93 16.46 -0.63
C GLY A 132 11.43 16.73 -2.05
N LYS A 133 12.30 15.86 -2.59
CA LYS A 133 12.91 15.97 -3.93
C LYS A 133 12.14 15.21 -5.01
N SER A 134 11.22 14.32 -4.64
CA SER A 134 10.44 13.55 -5.61
C SER A 134 9.37 14.40 -6.29
N SER A 135 9.24 14.23 -7.61
CA SER A 135 8.23 14.83 -8.45
C SER A 135 7.00 13.96 -8.67
N ASP A 136 7.05 12.67 -8.30
CA ASP A 136 5.96 11.73 -8.52
C ASP A 136 4.96 11.78 -7.34
N ALA A 137 3.76 12.29 -7.60
CA ALA A 137 2.76 12.56 -6.57
C ALA A 137 2.26 11.30 -5.85
N VAL A 138 2.05 10.21 -6.60
CA VAL A 138 1.44 8.97 -6.08
C VAL A 138 2.33 8.30 -5.01
N PRO A 139 3.57 7.88 -5.30
CA PRO A 139 4.44 7.27 -4.30
C PRO A 139 4.79 8.25 -3.19
N LYS A 140 4.94 9.55 -3.51
CA LYS A 140 5.30 10.57 -2.53
C LYS A 140 4.28 10.68 -1.40
N LEU A 141 2.99 10.80 -1.73
CA LEU A 141 1.96 10.93 -0.70
C LEU A 141 1.82 9.64 0.13
N HIS A 142 1.85 8.47 -0.52
CA HIS A 142 1.78 7.19 0.21
C HIS A 142 2.97 7.01 1.15
N MET A 143 4.17 7.40 0.74
CA MET A 143 5.36 7.33 1.58
C MET A 143 5.33 8.34 2.73
N TYR A 144 4.73 9.54 2.56
CA TYR A 144 4.49 10.44 3.68
C TYR A 144 3.51 9.86 4.70
N LEU A 145 2.48 9.13 4.26
CA LEU A 145 1.56 8.45 5.16
C LEU A 145 2.26 7.31 5.92
N ILE A 146 3.07 6.50 5.23
CA ILE A 146 3.90 5.45 5.86
C ILE A 146 4.88 6.06 6.88
N ALA A 147 5.56 7.15 6.51
CA ALA A 147 6.46 7.86 7.41
C ALA A 147 5.73 8.39 8.65
N SER A 148 4.52 8.93 8.49
CA SER A 148 3.67 9.36 9.61
C SER A 148 3.36 8.22 10.58
N ASN A 149 2.97 7.05 10.05
CA ASN A 149 2.69 5.86 10.86
C ASN A 149 3.94 5.37 11.62
N LEU A 150 5.10 5.37 10.96
CA LEU A 150 6.36 4.97 11.59
C LEU A 150 6.81 5.98 12.67
N CYS A 151 6.70 7.28 12.41
CA CYS A 151 6.96 8.34 13.40
C CYS A 151 6.07 8.18 14.64
N GLN A 152 4.78 7.91 14.44
CA GLN A 152 3.84 7.67 15.53
C GLN A 152 4.29 6.47 16.40
N LYS A 153 4.75 5.39 15.77
CA LYS A 153 5.23 4.19 16.46
C LYS A 153 6.45 4.48 17.35
N ILE A 154 7.43 5.21 16.85
CA ILE A 154 8.62 5.55 17.62
C ILE A 154 8.42 6.71 18.61
N GLY A 155 7.23 7.32 18.64
CA GLY A 155 6.92 8.47 19.49
C GLY A 155 7.45 9.80 18.98
N ASN A 156 7.91 9.88 17.73
CA ASN A 156 8.37 11.12 17.10
C ASN A 156 7.17 11.97 16.64
N LYS A 157 6.61 12.74 17.57
CA LYS A 157 5.44 13.61 17.33
C LYS A 157 5.71 14.72 16.32
N GLU A 158 6.94 15.25 16.25
CA GLU A 158 7.30 16.32 15.32
C GLU A 158 7.31 15.80 13.88
N GLY A 159 7.97 14.66 13.64
CA GLY A 159 7.99 14.00 12.33
C GLY A 159 6.59 13.58 11.88
N GLU A 160 5.77 13.06 12.80
CA GLU A 160 4.38 12.73 12.53
C GLU A 160 3.57 13.96 12.08
N LEU A 161 3.67 15.06 12.83
CA LEU A 161 2.97 16.32 12.53
C LEU A 161 3.43 16.91 11.20
N LYS A 162 4.73 16.86 10.90
CA LYS A 162 5.28 17.34 9.62
C LYS A 162 4.70 16.57 8.44
N CYS A 163 4.64 15.24 8.52
CA CYS A 163 4.02 14.42 7.47
C CYS A 163 2.53 14.74 7.31
N LYS A 164 1.78 14.82 8.42
CA LYS A 164 0.34 15.14 8.40
C LYS A 164 0.05 16.50 7.78
N LYS A 165 0.86 17.53 8.08
CA LYS A 165 0.73 18.86 7.48
C LYS A 165 0.91 18.84 5.95
N ILE A 166 1.90 18.09 5.45
CA ILE A 166 2.15 17.95 4.01
C ILE A 166 0.98 17.24 3.32
N LEU A 167 0.47 16.17 3.93
CA LEU A 167 -0.68 15.43 3.41
C LEU A 167 -1.93 16.33 3.36
N GLU A 168 -2.31 16.98 4.46
CA GLU A 168 -3.51 17.82 4.50
C GLU A 168 -3.41 19.01 3.56
N ALA A 169 -2.25 19.68 3.49
CA ALA A 169 -2.05 20.79 2.56
C ALA A 169 -2.23 20.34 1.09
N THR A 170 -1.78 19.13 0.76
CA THR A 170 -1.92 18.57 -0.59
C THR A 170 -3.37 18.17 -0.90
N ILE A 171 -4.06 17.59 0.09
CA ILE A 171 -5.48 17.26 -0.01
C ILE A 171 -6.29 18.54 -0.24
N GLU A 172 -6.13 19.55 0.62
CA GLU A 172 -6.86 20.82 0.51
C GLU A 172 -6.60 21.54 -0.81
N ALA A 173 -5.35 21.54 -1.29
CA ALA A 173 -5.01 22.13 -2.58
C ALA A 173 -5.73 21.42 -3.73
N SER A 174 -5.85 20.09 -3.66
CA SER A 174 -6.53 19.28 -4.66
C SER A 174 -8.06 19.44 -4.60
N GLU A 175 -8.62 19.60 -3.40
CA GLU A 175 -10.05 19.86 -3.20
C GLU A 175 -10.47 21.25 -3.72
N ARG A 176 -9.62 22.28 -3.54
CA ARG A 176 -9.92 23.66 -3.95
C ARG A 176 -9.71 23.92 -5.45
N ASN A 177 -8.73 23.26 -6.06
CA ASN A 177 -8.39 23.50 -7.46
C ASN A 177 -9.24 22.61 -8.38
N ALA A 178 -10.14 23.19 -9.16
CA ALA A 178 -10.98 22.47 -10.12
C ALA A 178 -10.18 21.83 -11.28
N SER A 179 -8.99 22.36 -11.57
CA SER A 179 -8.10 21.90 -12.66
C SER A 179 -6.97 20.99 -12.18
N THR A 180 -7.10 20.37 -11.01
CA THR A 180 -6.17 19.34 -10.55
C THR A 180 -6.11 18.19 -11.54
N ASP A 181 -4.89 17.79 -11.87
CA ASP A 181 -4.57 16.68 -12.75
C ASP A 181 -5.14 15.32 -12.28
N GLU A 182 -5.44 14.41 -13.21
CA GLU A 182 -6.06 13.12 -12.90
C GLU A 182 -5.18 12.25 -12.00
N ASP A 183 -3.87 12.17 -12.22
CA ASP A 183 -2.97 11.35 -11.40
C ASP A 183 -2.94 11.88 -9.96
N GLN A 184 -2.98 13.21 -9.78
CA GLN A 184 -3.07 13.84 -8.47
C GLN A 184 -4.41 13.55 -7.78
N LEU A 185 -5.54 13.58 -8.51
CA LEU A 185 -6.84 13.20 -7.97
C LEU A 185 -6.87 11.74 -7.51
N ILE A 186 -6.31 10.83 -8.32
CA ILE A 186 -6.19 9.41 -7.99
C ILE A 186 -5.33 9.22 -6.74
N ALA A 187 -4.17 9.87 -6.68
CA ALA A 187 -3.25 9.82 -5.54
C ALA A 187 -3.94 10.27 -4.24
N VAL A 188 -4.56 11.45 -4.26
CA VAL A 188 -5.19 12.04 -3.07
C VAL A 188 -6.42 11.23 -2.63
N SER A 189 -7.21 10.73 -3.58
CA SER A 189 -8.36 9.86 -3.28
C SER A 189 -7.90 8.55 -2.62
N SER A 190 -6.83 7.94 -3.13
CA SER A 190 -6.21 6.74 -2.53
C SER A 190 -5.76 7.00 -1.09
N ILE A 191 -5.09 8.13 -0.84
CA ILE A 191 -4.61 8.52 0.50
C ILE A 191 -5.75 8.73 1.49
N LEU A 192 -6.80 9.44 1.09
CA LEU A 192 -7.98 9.64 1.93
C LEU A 192 -8.65 8.30 2.28
N THR A 193 -8.72 7.38 1.32
CA THR A 193 -9.21 6.01 1.56
C THR A 193 -8.32 5.25 2.54
N SER A 194 -7.01 5.33 2.40
CA SER A 194 -6.02 4.77 3.32
C SER A 194 -6.17 5.33 4.74
N MET A 195 -6.26 6.66 4.89
CA MET A 195 -6.51 7.33 6.16
C MET A 195 -7.84 6.89 6.79
N ALA A 196 -8.91 6.75 6.00
CA ALA A 196 -10.19 6.25 6.49
C ALA A 196 -10.08 4.80 7.01
N ASN A 197 -9.35 3.96 6.29
CA ASN A 197 -9.11 2.57 6.66
C ASN A 197 -8.19 2.43 7.89
N ASN A 198 -7.43 3.47 8.25
CA ASN A 198 -6.65 3.53 9.49
C ASN A 198 -7.54 3.72 10.73
N ILE A 199 -8.72 4.31 10.55
CA ILE A 199 -9.73 4.45 11.61
C ILE A 199 -10.58 3.18 11.71
N ILE A 200 -11.23 2.78 10.60
CA ILE A 200 -12.04 1.56 10.54
C ILE A 200 -11.50 0.65 9.44
N PRO A 201 -10.69 -0.37 9.78
CA PRO A 201 -10.11 -1.27 8.80
C PRO A 201 -11.18 -2.23 8.26
N VAL A 202 -11.50 -2.07 6.98
CA VAL A 202 -12.36 -3.01 6.23
C VAL A 202 -11.62 -3.43 4.97
N ARG A 203 -11.42 -4.74 4.83
CA ARG A 203 -10.86 -5.30 3.59
C ARG A 203 -12.00 -5.51 2.60
N ILE A 204 -11.95 -4.79 1.49
CA ILE A 204 -12.92 -4.94 0.40
C ILE A 204 -12.48 -6.11 -0.49
N PRO A 205 -13.28 -7.17 -0.63
CA PRO A 205 -12.92 -8.31 -1.46
C PRO A 205 -13.17 -8.00 -2.93
N ASP A 206 -12.29 -8.46 -3.83
CA ASP A 206 -12.48 -8.31 -5.28
C ASP A 206 -13.53 -9.27 -5.84
N LEU A 207 -13.67 -10.44 -5.23
CA LEU A 207 -14.61 -11.49 -5.62
C LEU A 207 -15.74 -11.59 -4.60
N ASP A 208 -16.94 -11.94 -5.08
CA ASP A 208 -18.12 -12.09 -4.23
C ASP A 208 -17.91 -13.22 -3.20
N PRO A 209 -17.90 -12.92 -1.89
CA PRO A 209 -17.78 -13.93 -0.83
C PRO A 209 -18.89 -14.98 -0.86
N LYS A 210 -20.08 -14.64 -1.37
CA LYS A 210 -21.21 -15.58 -1.47
C LYS A 210 -21.02 -16.59 -2.59
N LYS A 211 -20.32 -16.20 -3.66
CA LYS A 211 -20.09 -17.05 -4.84
C LYS A 211 -18.72 -17.73 -4.82
N ASN A 212 -17.78 -17.22 -4.03
CA ASN A 212 -16.42 -17.74 -3.96
C ASN A 212 -16.06 -18.19 -2.53
N PRO A 213 -15.92 -19.51 -2.28
CA PRO A 213 -15.60 -20.05 -0.96
C PRO A 213 -14.21 -19.65 -0.44
N TRP A 214 -13.33 -19.13 -1.31
CA TRP A 214 -12.02 -18.61 -0.92
C TRP A 214 -12.04 -17.12 -0.56
N ALA A 215 -13.12 -16.41 -0.88
CA ALA A 215 -13.27 -15.01 -0.53
C ALA A 215 -13.78 -14.90 0.92
N GLN A 216 -12.99 -14.24 1.77
CA GLN A 216 -13.33 -14.06 3.17
C GLN A 216 -14.29 -12.88 3.34
N GLU A 217 -15.31 -13.05 4.18
CA GLU A 217 -16.12 -11.92 4.61
C GLU A 217 -15.26 -10.90 5.37
N PRO A 218 -15.50 -9.58 5.17
CA PRO A 218 -14.79 -8.55 5.91
C PRO A 218 -15.04 -8.69 7.41
N ARG A 219 -13.99 -9.00 8.18
CA ARG A 219 -14.06 -8.98 9.64
C ARG A 219 -13.86 -7.55 10.12
N VAL A 220 -14.95 -6.92 10.55
CA VAL A 220 -14.93 -5.56 11.08
C VAL A 220 -14.80 -5.60 12.60
N LYS A 221 -13.80 -4.91 13.14
CA LYS A 221 -13.66 -4.71 14.60
C LYS A 221 -14.78 -3.81 15.12
N GLN A 222 -15.11 -3.89 16.41
CA GLN A 222 -16.02 -2.91 17.00
C GLN A 222 -15.44 -1.50 16.86
N PHE A 223 -16.30 -0.53 16.57
CA PHE A 223 -15.97 0.89 16.41
C PHE A 223 -17.07 1.74 17.04
N THR A 224 -16.71 2.97 17.38
CA THR A 224 -17.61 4.00 17.92
C THR A 224 -18.26 4.80 16.80
N GLU A 225 -19.38 5.47 17.10
CA GLU A 225 -20.04 6.34 16.11
C GLU A 225 -19.15 7.53 15.70
N LYS A 226 -18.26 7.98 16.60
CA LYS A 226 -17.26 9.01 16.29
C LYS A 226 -16.25 8.52 15.25
N GLU A 227 -15.69 7.33 15.43
CA GLU A 227 -14.78 6.70 14.46
C GLU A 227 -15.47 6.48 13.11
N PHE A 228 -16.76 6.11 13.15
CA PHE A 228 -17.57 6.00 11.93
C PHE A 228 -17.66 7.34 11.21
N ALA A 229 -18.07 8.40 11.89
CA ALA A 229 -18.23 9.73 11.29
C ALA A 229 -16.91 10.28 10.73
N GLU A 230 -15.78 10.08 11.43
CA GLU A 230 -14.46 10.51 10.97
C GLU A 230 -13.99 9.71 9.75
N SER A 231 -14.14 8.38 9.77
CA SER A 231 -13.77 7.51 8.64
C SER A 231 -14.66 7.78 7.42
N GLU A 232 -15.97 7.93 7.62
CA GLU A 232 -16.93 8.26 6.57
C GLU A 232 -16.63 9.61 5.93
N LYS A 233 -16.29 10.63 6.73
CA LYS A 233 -15.90 11.96 6.22
C LYS A 233 -14.73 11.86 5.26
N LEU A 234 -13.70 11.08 5.59
CA LEU A 234 -12.54 10.86 4.73
C LEU A 234 -12.92 10.12 3.44
N LYS A 235 -13.75 9.08 3.51
CA LYS A 235 -14.23 8.37 2.30
C LYS A 235 -15.09 9.26 1.41
N ARG A 236 -15.96 10.10 1.97
CA ARG A 236 -16.74 11.07 1.20
C ARG A 236 -15.86 12.08 0.47
N ARG A 237 -14.80 12.59 1.11
CA ARG A 237 -13.79 13.45 0.44
C ARG A 237 -13.10 12.70 -0.71
N SER A 238 -12.72 11.43 -0.49
CA SER A 238 -12.10 10.58 -1.52
C SER A 238 -13.01 10.39 -2.74
N VAL A 239 -14.29 10.05 -2.53
CA VAL A 239 -15.25 9.88 -3.62
C VAL A 239 -15.53 11.20 -4.33
N ALA A 240 -15.66 12.32 -3.62
CA ALA A 240 -15.86 13.64 -4.23
C ALA A 240 -14.71 14.04 -5.18
N LEU A 241 -13.47 13.67 -4.85
CA LEU A 241 -12.33 13.86 -5.76
C LEU A 241 -12.38 12.90 -6.95
N ALA A 242 -12.72 11.63 -6.72
CA ALA A 242 -12.86 10.64 -7.78
C ALA A 242 -14.00 10.98 -8.76
N ASP A 243 -15.05 11.65 -8.28
CA ASP A 243 -16.19 12.11 -9.10
C ASP A 243 -15.83 13.15 -10.15
N ARG A 244 -14.67 13.79 -10.01
CA ARG A 244 -14.13 14.73 -11.00
C ARG A 244 -13.46 14.04 -12.19
N LEU A 245 -13.16 12.75 -12.07
CA LEU A 245 -12.66 11.94 -13.17
C LEU A 245 -13.78 11.63 -14.17
N SER A 246 -13.39 11.23 -15.38
CA SER A 246 -14.34 10.82 -16.43
C SER A 246 -15.28 9.70 -15.92
N PRO A 247 -16.54 9.64 -16.39
CA PRO A 247 -17.49 8.59 -15.99
C PRO A 247 -17.00 7.16 -16.32
N ASP A 248 -16.14 7.03 -17.33
CA ASP A 248 -15.53 5.77 -17.74
C ASP A 248 -14.27 5.39 -16.96
N SER A 249 -13.75 6.29 -16.12
CA SER A 249 -12.60 6.02 -15.25
C SER A 249 -12.86 4.80 -14.37
N HIS A 250 -11.89 3.88 -14.38
CA HIS A 250 -11.91 2.71 -13.51
C HIS A 250 -11.86 3.13 -12.04
N GLU A 251 -11.09 4.15 -11.71
CA GLU A 251 -10.84 4.67 -10.37
C GLU A 251 -12.10 5.30 -9.78
N ARG A 252 -12.85 6.07 -10.59
CA ARG A 252 -14.15 6.62 -10.18
C ARG A 252 -15.16 5.51 -9.86
N ARG A 253 -15.32 4.55 -10.76
CA ARG A 253 -16.22 3.41 -10.56
C ARG A 253 -15.82 2.59 -9.34
N LYS A 254 -14.52 2.32 -9.19
CA LYS A 254 -13.95 1.61 -8.04
C LYS A 254 -14.20 2.36 -6.73
N ALA A 255 -14.11 3.69 -6.71
CA ALA A 255 -14.36 4.48 -5.49
C ALA A 255 -15.78 4.27 -4.94
N HIS A 256 -16.82 4.38 -5.78
CA HIS A 256 -18.20 4.12 -5.36
C HIS A 256 -18.44 2.66 -4.97
N ARG A 257 -17.86 1.73 -5.74
CA ARG A 257 -17.91 0.29 -5.43
C ARG A 257 -17.35 -0.01 -4.05
N ASP A 258 -16.12 0.42 -3.80
CA ASP A 258 -15.43 0.16 -2.54
C ASP A 258 -16.16 0.86 -1.38
N PHE A 259 -16.78 2.03 -1.62
CA PHE A 259 -17.58 2.71 -0.61
C PHE A 259 -18.90 1.99 -0.30
N ALA A 260 -19.60 1.49 -1.32
CA ALA A 260 -20.80 0.67 -1.16
C ALA A 260 -20.50 -0.62 -0.37
N LEU A 261 -19.40 -1.30 -0.71
CA LEU A 261 -18.95 -2.51 -0.01
C LEU A 261 -18.49 -2.19 1.42
N TRP A 262 -17.88 -1.03 1.65
CA TRP A 262 -17.53 -0.56 2.99
C TRP A 262 -18.77 -0.36 3.86
N TYR A 263 -19.77 0.39 3.39
CA TYR A 263 -21.04 0.54 4.12
C TYR A 263 -21.74 -0.79 4.38
N SER A 264 -21.70 -1.70 3.40
CA SER A 264 -22.27 -3.04 3.55
C SER A 264 -21.59 -3.83 4.67
N ALA A 265 -20.24 -3.81 4.70
CA ALA A 265 -19.46 -4.44 5.77
C ALA A 265 -19.76 -3.85 7.15
N LEU A 266 -20.03 -2.54 7.22
CA LEU A 266 -20.41 -1.83 8.44
C LEU A 266 -21.91 -1.93 8.80
N ARG A 267 -22.68 -2.75 8.08
CA ARG A 267 -24.13 -2.93 8.27
C ARG A 267 -24.93 -1.63 8.15
N LYS A 268 -24.57 -0.76 7.20
CA LYS A 268 -25.28 0.48 6.85
C LYS A 268 -25.96 0.35 5.46
N PRO A 269 -27.00 -0.51 5.31
CA PRO A 269 -27.53 -0.91 4.00
C PRO A 269 -28.11 0.25 3.18
N GLN A 270 -28.75 1.23 3.83
CA GLN A 270 -29.30 2.39 3.14
C GLN A 270 -28.23 3.28 2.51
N LEU A 271 -27.04 3.37 3.13
CA LEU A 271 -25.92 4.13 2.58
C LEU A 271 -25.22 3.34 1.48
N ALA A 272 -25.06 2.03 1.66
CA ALA A 272 -24.55 1.15 0.62
C ALA A 272 -25.38 1.25 -0.66
N GLU A 273 -26.72 1.22 -0.54
CA GLU A 273 -27.62 1.32 -1.68
C GLU A 273 -27.48 2.65 -2.44
N LYS A 274 -27.28 3.76 -1.74
CA LYS A 274 -27.06 5.07 -2.38
C LYS A 274 -25.81 5.06 -3.27
N GLU A 275 -24.70 4.51 -2.78
CA GLU A 275 -23.45 4.40 -3.54
C GLU A 275 -23.58 3.43 -4.72
N LYS A 276 -24.30 2.30 -4.53
CA LYS A 276 -24.62 1.36 -5.63
C LYS A 276 -25.37 2.06 -6.75
N GLN A 277 -26.37 2.88 -6.45
CA GLN A 277 -27.14 3.58 -7.46
C GLN A 277 -26.31 4.56 -8.29
N ILE A 278 -25.27 5.17 -7.69
CA ILE A 278 -24.32 6.00 -8.45
C ILE A 278 -23.47 5.12 -9.36
N LEU A 279 -22.92 4.02 -8.82
CA LEU A 279 -22.13 3.07 -9.60
C LEU A 279 -22.92 2.46 -10.77
N PHE A 280 -24.17 2.09 -10.55
CA PHE A 280 -25.06 1.54 -11.57
C PHE A 280 -25.26 2.50 -12.73
N LYS A 281 -25.40 3.80 -12.45
CA LYS A 281 -25.47 4.85 -13.48
C LYS A 281 -24.16 4.97 -14.25
N LEU A 282 -23.01 4.93 -13.56
CA LEU A 282 -21.69 5.02 -14.19
C LEU A 282 -21.37 3.83 -15.10
N VAL A 283 -21.89 2.64 -14.77
CA VAL A 283 -21.64 1.39 -15.51
C VAL A 283 -22.75 1.09 -16.53
N GLY A 284 -23.94 1.66 -16.37
CA GLY A 284 -25.12 1.35 -17.19
C GLY A 284 -25.71 -0.03 -16.90
N SER A 285 -25.72 -0.44 -15.62
CA SER A 285 -26.21 -1.75 -15.17
C SER A 285 -26.75 -1.67 -13.75
N ASN A 286 -27.88 -2.33 -13.47
CA ASN A 286 -28.47 -2.45 -12.12
C ASN A 286 -28.14 -3.79 -11.45
N ASP A 287 -27.19 -4.54 -12.01
CA ASP A 287 -26.78 -5.85 -11.53
C ASP A 287 -25.75 -5.71 -10.40
N ASP A 288 -26.02 -6.28 -9.22
CA ASP A 288 -25.11 -6.28 -8.07
C ASP A 288 -23.76 -6.95 -8.40
N ASP A 289 -23.70 -7.81 -9.42
CA ASP A 289 -22.44 -8.43 -9.87
C ASP A 289 -21.42 -7.42 -10.42
N VAL A 290 -21.81 -6.16 -10.67
CA VAL A 290 -20.85 -5.11 -10.98
C VAL A 290 -19.95 -4.79 -9.77
N LEU A 291 -20.38 -5.10 -8.55
CA LEU A 291 -19.58 -4.89 -7.35
C LEU A 291 -18.37 -5.83 -7.25
N TYR A 292 -18.25 -6.83 -8.13
CA TYR A 292 -17.21 -7.83 -8.05
C TYR A 292 -16.56 -8.06 -9.41
N ALA A 293 -15.28 -8.42 -9.38
CA ALA A 293 -14.54 -8.76 -10.58
C ALA A 293 -15.11 -10.07 -11.16
N ARG A 294 -15.23 -10.13 -12.48
CA ARG A 294 -15.67 -11.33 -13.19
C ARG A 294 -14.46 -12.09 -13.76
N PRO A 295 -14.47 -13.43 -13.78
CA PRO A 295 -13.42 -14.19 -14.45
C PRO A 295 -13.45 -13.94 -15.97
N ALA A 296 -12.29 -13.69 -16.57
CA ALA A 296 -12.14 -13.40 -18.00
C ALA A 296 -11.37 -14.50 -18.78
N GLY A 297 -11.12 -15.65 -18.14
CA GLY A 297 -10.24 -16.71 -18.68
C GLY A 297 -8.78 -16.56 -18.25
N CYS A 298 -8.02 -17.64 -18.28
CA CYS A 298 -6.58 -17.71 -17.92
C CYS A 298 -6.19 -17.08 -16.56
N GLY A 299 -7.11 -17.04 -15.59
CA GLY A 299 -6.86 -16.45 -14.26
C GLY A 299 -6.92 -14.91 -14.23
N HIS A 300 -7.25 -14.25 -15.35
CA HIS A 300 -7.50 -12.82 -15.37
C HIS A 300 -8.91 -12.50 -14.88
N VAL A 301 -9.04 -11.37 -14.20
CA VAL A 301 -10.33 -10.80 -13.83
C VAL A 301 -10.59 -9.56 -14.67
N THR A 302 -11.84 -9.36 -15.07
CA THR A 302 -12.31 -8.14 -15.71
C THR A 302 -13.33 -7.44 -14.84
N TRP A 303 -13.31 -6.12 -14.91
CA TRP A 303 -14.23 -5.24 -14.22
C TRP A 303 -15.11 -4.53 -15.22
N TRP A 304 -16.37 -4.30 -14.86
CA TRP A 304 -17.29 -3.41 -15.59
C TRP A 304 -17.58 -3.80 -17.05
N GLN A 305 -17.11 -4.96 -17.50
CA GLN A 305 -17.40 -5.51 -18.82
C GLN A 305 -18.55 -6.49 -18.72
N LYS A 306 -19.57 -6.33 -19.57
CA LYS A 306 -20.53 -7.42 -19.81
C LYS A 306 -19.74 -8.58 -20.40
N PRO A 307 -19.81 -9.79 -19.85
CA PRO A 307 -19.17 -10.94 -20.49
C PRO A 307 -19.72 -11.01 -21.91
N LYS A 308 -18.84 -10.85 -22.91
CA LYS A 308 -19.13 -11.45 -24.21
C LYS A 308 -19.34 -12.92 -23.90
N GLN A 309 -20.43 -13.52 -24.37
CA GLN A 309 -20.57 -14.97 -24.33
C GLN A 309 -19.39 -15.55 -25.13
N VAL A 310 -18.26 -15.76 -24.47
CA VAL A 310 -17.18 -16.56 -25.01
C VAL A 310 -17.72 -17.97 -24.84
N GLY A 311 -18.30 -18.50 -25.92
CA GLY A 311 -18.58 -19.93 -26.01
C GLY A 311 -17.36 -20.67 -25.51
N ILE A 312 -17.59 -21.73 -24.74
CA ILE A 312 -16.59 -22.56 -24.09
C ILE A 312 -15.57 -23.03 -25.13
N MET A 313 -14.58 -22.22 -25.44
CA MET A 313 -13.36 -22.66 -26.09
C MET A 313 -12.48 -23.10 -24.95
N GLY A 314 -12.45 -24.42 -24.77
CA GLY A 314 -11.51 -25.06 -23.88
C GLY A 314 -10.13 -24.44 -24.10
N CYS A 315 -9.46 -24.08 -23.00
CA CYS A 315 -8.03 -23.87 -23.03
C CYS A 315 -7.40 -25.20 -23.46
N GLY A 316 -7.25 -25.40 -24.77
CA GLY A 316 -6.50 -26.48 -25.35
C GLY A 316 -5.05 -26.29 -24.94
N MET A 317 -4.49 -27.25 -24.21
CA MET A 317 -3.05 -27.44 -24.23
C MET A 317 -2.70 -27.93 -25.63
N GLY A 318 -1.98 -27.10 -26.39
CA GLY A 318 -1.34 -27.39 -27.66
C GLY A 318 -0.01 -26.67 -27.69
#